data_AF-A0A9D2N0D5-F1
#
_entry.id   AF-A0A9D2N0D5-F1
#
_cell.length_a   1.000
_cell.length_b   1.000
_cell.length_c   1.000
_cell.angle_alpha   90.00
_cell.angle_beta   90.00
_cell.angle_gamma   90.00
#
_symmetry.space_group_name_H-M   'P 1'
#
loop_
_entity.id
_entity.type
_entity.pdbx_description
1 polymer ?
#
loop_
_entity_poly.entity_id
_entity_poly.type
_entity_poly.pdbx_seq_one_letter_code
_entity_poly.pdbx_strand_id
1 'polypeptide(L)'
;MSKERGGFTLLEAVLTVAVGTMAAVFAAAFFSQQISLYGRHGKMRGARFQAERVCTLIDETLSLGFRFSVDPARPERLRFWTMEEEGRREYTLTKEMFWDEASWEIQLEFFEPEYGRVKARVMVLEDEELLWREERTFISLYEEGRDNGR
;
A
#
# COMPACT_ATOMS: atom_id res chain seq x y z
N MET A 1 10.29 51.39 -46.22
CA MET A 1 10.07 50.18 -45.38
C MET A 1 8.62 49.75 -45.54
N SER A 2 8.35 48.85 -46.48
CA SER A 2 7.01 48.26 -46.62
C SER A 2 6.87 47.17 -45.57
N LYS A 3 5.88 47.32 -44.69
CA LYS A 3 5.52 46.33 -43.67
C LYS A 3 4.47 45.43 -44.32
N GLU A 4 4.88 44.25 -44.80
CA GLU A 4 3.95 43.26 -45.35
C GLU A 4 2.89 42.92 -44.29
N ARG A 5 1.65 43.33 -44.55
CA ARG A 5 0.47 42.92 -43.79
C ARG A 5 0.00 41.61 -44.41
N GLY A 6 0.47 40.48 -43.88
CA GLY A 6 -0.05 39.16 -44.22
C GLY A 6 -1.50 39.04 -43.76
N GLY A 7 -2.45 39.15 -44.69
CA GLY A 7 -3.86 38.91 -44.44
C GLY A 7 -4.14 37.41 -44.50
N PHE A 8 -4.76 36.88 -43.45
CA PHE A 8 -5.14 35.46 -43.37
C PHE A 8 -6.33 35.19 -44.29
N THR A 9 -6.21 34.21 -45.18
CA THR A 9 -7.32 33.86 -46.08
C THR A 9 -8.39 33.06 -45.34
N LEU A 10 -9.65 33.14 -45.80
CA LEU A 10 -10.75 32.36 -45.23
C LEU A 10 -10.46 30.85 -45.26
N LEU A 11 -9.79 30.38 -46.31
CA LEU A 11 -9.39 28.99 -46.47
C LEU A 11 -8.36 28.57 -45.42
N GLU A 12 -7.34 29.39 -45.16
CA GLU A 12 -6.37 29.15 -44.09
C GLU A 12 -7.04 29.12 -42.72
N ALA A 13 -8.03 29.99 -42.47
CA ALA A 13 -8.80 29.96 -41.23
C ALA A 13 -9.57 28.67 -41.04
N VAL A 14 -10.28 28.22 -42.08
CA VAL A 14 -11.02 26.95 -42.03
C VAL A 14 -10.07 25.77 -41.84
N LEU A 15 -8.94 25.76 -42.55
CA LEU A 15 -7.94 24.69 -42.44
C LEU A 15 -7.31 24.65 -41.04
N THR A 16 -6.91 25.80 -40.49
CA THR A 16 -6.33 25.90 -39.14
C THR A 16 -7.31 25.46 -38.07
N VAL A 17 -8.59 25.83 -38.18
CA VAL A 17 -9.62 25.37 -37.25
C VAL A 17 -9.81 23.86 -37.39
N ALA A 18 -9.96 23.33 -38.61
CA ALA A 18 -10.16 21.90 -38.82
C ALA A 18 -9.01 21.03 -38.28
N VAL A 19 -7.76 21.41 -38.58
CA VAL A 19 -6.57 20.72 -38.09
C VAL A 19 -6.44 20.88 -36.57
N GLY A 20 -6.71 22.08 -36.04
CA GLY A 20 -6.69 22.34 -34.60
C GLY A 20 -7.74 21.53 -33.85
N THR A 21 -8.96 21.41 -34.39
CA THR A 21 -10.03 20.59 -33.82
C THR A 21 -9.67 19.11 -33.84
N MET A 22 -9.14 18.59 -34.95
CA MET A 22 -8.67 17.20 -35.01
C MET A 22 -7.57 16.95 -33.98
N ALA A 23 -6.54 17.81 -33.95
CA ALA A 23 -5.45 17.69 -32.99
C ALA A 23 -5.93 17.73 -31.53
N ALA A 24 -6.89 18.61 -31.22
CA ALA A 24 -7.49 18.72 -29.89
C ALA A 24 -8.27 17.46 -29.49
N VAL A 25 -9.05 16.87 -30.40
CA VAL A 25 -9.79 15.62 -30.16
C VAL A 25 -8.81 14.46 -29.91
N PHE A 26 -7.76 14.34 -30.73
CA PHE A 26 -6.73 13.32 -30.53
C PHE A 26 -5.98 13.50 -29.21
N ALA A 27 -5.59 14.74 -28.89
CA ALA A 27 -4.94 15.05 -27.62
C ALA A 27 -5.84 14.71 -26.43
N ALA A 28 -7.12 15.10 -26.46
CA ALA A 28 -8.07 14.79 -25.41
C ALA A 28 -8.25 13.26 -25.22
N ALA A 29 -8.39 12.51 -26.31
CA ALA A 29 -8.48 11.05 -26.25
C ALA A 29 -7.21 10.42 -25.65
N PHE A 30 -6.04 10.85 -26.10
CA PHE A 30 -4.75 10.36 -25.59
C PHE A 30 -4.55 10.69 -24.10
N PHE A 31 -4.76 11.95 -23.70
CA PHE A 31 -4.59 12.38 -22.32
C PHE A 31 -5.63 11.76 -21.38
N SER A 32 -6.87 11.53 -21.83
CA SER A 32 -7.89 10.88 -20.99
C SER A 32 -7.48 9.46 -20.61
N GLN A 33 -6.91 8.69 -21.54
CA GLN A 33 -6.40 7.34 -21.26
C GLN A 33 -5.16 7.38 -20.38
N GLN A 34 -4.24 8.33 -20.62
CA GLN A 34 -3.06 8.48 -19.79
C GLN A 34 -3.43 8.90 -18.36
N ILE A 35 -4.31 9.86 -18.16
CA ILE A 35 -4.76 10.31 -16.83
C ILE A 35 -5.42 9.16 -16.05
N SER A 36 -6.26 8.35 -16.69
CA SER A 36 -6.88 7.20 -16.02
C SER A 36 -5.84 6.15 -15.62
N LEU A 37 -4.85 5.90 -16.49
CA LEU A 37 -3.75 4.98 -16.20
C LEU A 37 -2.82 5.53 -15.12
N TYR A 38 -2.48 6.82 -15.14
CA TYR A 38 -1.65 7.46 -14.12
C TYR A 38 -2.34 7.50 -12.77
N GLY A 39 -3.65 7.76 -12.74
CA GLY A 39 -4.46 7.65 -11.53
C GLY A 39 -4.40 6.24 -10.94
N ARG A 40 -4.59 5.20 -11.77
CA ARG A 40 -4.55 3.81 -11.30
C ARG A 40 -3.14 3.38 -10.86
N HIS A 41 -2.09 3.70 -11.60
CA HIS A 41 -0.72 3.36 -11.22
C HIS A 41 -0.25 4.15 -9.99
N GLY A 42 -0.68 5.41 -9.85
CA GLY A 42 -0.43 6.22 -8.66
C GLY A 42 -1.08 5.61 -7.42
N LYS A 43 -2.36 5.23 -7.52
CA LYS A 43 -3.10 4.52 -6.46
C LYS A 43 -2.42 3.21 -6.05
N MET A 44 -2.08 2.35 -7.02
CA MET A 44 -1.39 1.09 -6.74
C MET A 44 -0.03 1.29 -6.06
N ARG A 45 0.76 2.28 -6.52
CA ARG A 45 2.05 2.60 -5.89
C ARG A 45 1.89 3.08 -4.46
N GLY A 46 0.93 3.95 -4.20
CA GLY A 46 0.65 4.41 -2.85
C GLY A 46 0.13 3.29 -1.95
N ALA A 47 -0.80 2.46 -2.44
CA ALA A 47 -1.31 1.31 -1.70
C ALA A 47 -0.20 0.32 -1.36
N ARG A 48 0.71 0.06 -2.30
CA ARG A 48 1.91 -0.75 -2.05
C ARG A 48 2.81 -0.13 -0.97
N PHE A 49 3.11 1.17 -1.07
CA PHE A 49 3.93 1.86 -0.07
C PHE A 49 3.30 1.78 1.33
N GLN A 50 1.98 1.94 1.42
CA GLN A 50 1.25 1.80 2.68
C GLN A 50 1.35 0.37 3.23
N ALA A 51 1.15 -0.65 2.39
CA ALA A 51 1.31 -2.04 2.79
C ALA A 51 2.74 -2.35 3.28
N GLU A 52 3.76 -1.85 2.58
CA GLU A 52 5.17 -2.00 2.98
C GLU A 52 5.44 -1.32 4.33
N ARG A 53 4.90 -0.12 4.56
CA ARG A 53 5.02 0.58 5.84
C ARG A 53 4.37 -0.20 6.98
N VAL A 54 3.16 -0.72 6.79
CA VAL A 54 2.47 -1.56 7.78
C VAL A 54 3.29 -2.81 8.08
N CYS A 55 3.83 -3.48 7.06
CA CYS A 55 4.73 -4.61 7.24
C CYS A 55 5.96 -4.24 8.08
N THR A 56 6.59 -3.10 7.82
CA THR A 56 7.75 -2.65 8.64
C THR A 56 7.36 -2.42 10.10
N LEU A 57 6.21 -1.78 10.36
CA LEU A 57 5.73 -1.57 11.73
C LEU A 57 5.40 -2.88 12.45
N ILE A 58 4.82 -3.86 11.73
CA ILE A 58 4.61 -5.21 12.27
C ILE A 58 5.95 -5.86 12.60
N ASP A 59 6.94 -5.78 11.71
CA ASP A 59 8.27 -6.36 11.92
C ASP A 59 8.95 -5.75 13.16
N GLU A 60 8.93 -4.42 13.28
CA GLU A 60 9.46 -3.70 14.45
C GLU A 60 8.75 -4.13 15.74
N THR A 61 7.42 -4.25 15.72
CA THR A 61 6.61 -4.64 16.89
C THR A 61 6.89 -6.08 17.31
N LEU A 62 7.01 -6.99 16.33
CA LEU A 62 7.18 -8.41 16.58
C LEU A 62 8.64 -8.83 16.79
N SER A 63 9.61 -7.97 16.44
CA SER A 63 11.03 -8.22 16.63
C SER A 63 11.38 -8.60 18.09
N LEU A 64 10.66 -8.02 19.05
CA LEU A 64 10.81 -8.25 20.50
C LEU A 64 9.90 -9.36 21.04
N GLY A 65 8.98 -9.89 20.22
CA GLY A 65 8.04 -10.93 20.62
C GLY A 65 8.66 -12.32 20.49
N PHE A 66 8.56 -13.15 21.54
CA PHE A 66 9.16 -14.50 21.54
C PHE A 66 8.14 -15.63 21.31
N ARG A 67 6.84 -15.36 21.50
CA ARG A 67 5.76 -16.30 21.27
C ARG A 67 4.60 -15.61 20.57
N PHE A 68 3.93 -16.33 19.68
CA PHE A 68 2.82 -15.84 18.88
C PHE A 68 1.61 -16.78 19.00
N SER A 69 0.42 -16.21 18.99
CA SER A 69 -0.84 -16.96 18.97
C SER A 69 -1.88 -16.19 18.17
N VAL A 70 -2.51 -16.87 17.21
CA VAL A 70 -3.59 -16.30 16.39
C VAL A 70 -4.91 -16.89 16.85
N ASP A 71 -5.92 -16.05 16.96
CA ASP A 71 -7.29 -16.49 17.24
C ASP A 71 -7.98 -16.88 15.91
N PRO A 72 -8.36 -18.14 15.70
CA PRO A 72 -8.98 -18.56 14.44
C PRO A 72 -10.32 -17.86 14.15
N ALA A 73 -11.01 -17.38 15.20
CA ALA A 73 -12.25 -16.63 15.03
C ALA A 73 -12.02 -15.15 14.72
N ARG A 74 -10.79 -14.65 14.94
CA ARG A 74 -10.38 -13.26 14.74
C ARG A 74 -8.97 -13.20 14.14
N PRO A 75 -8.80 -13.59 12.87
CA PRO A 75 -7.50 -13.61 12.21
C PRO A 75 -6.87 -12.21 12.11
N GLU A 76 -7.63 -11.15 12.32
CA GLU A 76 -7.13 -9.77 12.38
C GLU A 76 -6.37 -9.43 13.67
N ARG A 77 -6.30 -10.37 14.64
CA ARG A 77 -5.66 -10.18 15.93
C ARG A 77 -4.54 -11.18 16.15
N LEU A 78 -3.36 -10.67 16.46
CA LEU A 78 -2.21 -11.47 16.86
C LEU A 78 -1.89 -11.20 18.33
N ARG A 79 -1.89 -12.25 19.15
CA ARG A 79 -1.36 -12.18 20.51
C ARG A 79 0.11 -12.54 20.49
N PHE A 80 0.92 -11.75 21.19
CA PHE A 80 2.34 -12.00 21.32
C PHE A 80 2.84 -11.67 22.71
N TRP A 81 3.96 -12.27 23.09
CA TRP A 81 4.58 -12.07 24.40
C TRP A 81 5.98 -11.50 24.25
N THR A 82 6.31 -10.53 25.12
CA THR A 82 7.64 -9.95 25.23
C THR A 82 8.22 -10.24 26.62
N MET A 83 9.55 -10.18 26.73
CA MET A 83 10.25 -10.26 28.02
C MET A 83 10.64 -8.85 28.45
N GLU A 84 10.02 -8.37 29.52
CA GLU A 84 10.30 -7.09 30.16
C GLU A 84 11.02 -7.32 31.50
N GLU A 85 11.50 -6.25 32.14
CA GLU A 85 12.21 -6.31 33.43
C GLU A 85 11.37 -7.00 34.53
N GLU A 86 10.04 -6.84 34.48
CA GLU A 86 9.08 -7.42 35.42
C GLU A 86 8.60 -8.84 35.03
N GLY A 87 9.10 -9.39 33.91
CA GLY A 87 8.78 -10.72 33.42
C GLY A 87 8.04 -10.74 32.09
N ARG A 88 7.22 -11.77 31.87
CA ARG A 88 6.51 -11.99 30.60
C ARG A 88 5.26 -11.11 30.54
N ARG A 89 5.13 -10.33 29.46
CA ARG A 89 3.95 -9.51 29.22
C ARG A 89 3.28 -9.88 27.90
N GLU A 90 1.94 -9.91 27.91
CA GLU A 90 1.11 -10.20 26.75
C GLU A 90 0.64 -8.91 26.08
N TYR A 91 0.73 -8.90 24.75
CA TYR A 91 0.27 -7.82 23.89
C TYR A 91 -0.64 -8.37 22.81
N THR A 92 -1.53 -7.52 22.30
CA THR A 92 -2.38 -7.84 21.14
C THR A 92 -2.09 -6.81 20.06
N LEU A 93 -1.63 -7.31 18.92
CA LEU A 93 -1.43 -6.54 17.70
C LEU A 93 -2.72 -6.58 16.89
N THR A 94 -3.21 -5.40 16.54
CA THR A 94 -4.43 -5.19 15.75
C THR A 94 -4.21 -4.08 14.72
N LYS A 95 -5.12 -3.95 13.75
CA LYS A 95 -5.00 -2.94 12.68
C LYS A 95 -4.97 -1.50 13.20
N GLU A 96 -5.60 -1.24 14.35
CA GLU A 96 -5.68 0.09 14.96
C GLU A 96 -4.30 0.63 15.36
N MET A 97 -3.31 -0.24 15.58
CA MET A 97 -1.93 0.16 15.87
C MET A 97 -1.21 0.77 14.67
N PHE A 98 -1.75 0.57 13.46
CA PHE A 98 -1.18 1.06 12.20
C PHE A 98 -2.12 2.04 11.50
N TRP A 99 -3.13 2.53 12.21
CA TRP A 99 -4.04 3.53 11.67
C TRP A 99 -3.27 4.78 11.29
N ASP A 100 -3.39 5.16 10.03
CA ASP A 100 -2.92 6.43 9.50
C ASP A 100 -4.14 7.18 8.96
N GLU A 101 -4.13 8.51 8.94
CA GLU A 101 -5.22 9.33 8.37
C GLU A 101 -5.38 9.17 6.85
N ALA A 102 -4.71 8.17 6.25
CA ALA A 102 -4.82 7.83 4.86
C ALA A 102 -6.25 7.43 4.50
N SER A 103 -6.68 7.82 3.31
CA SER A 103 -8.02 7.51 2.75
C SER A 103 -8.27 6.03 2.47
N TRP A 104 -7.30 5.15 2.71
CA TRP A 104 -7.38 3.73 2.39
C TRP A 104 -7.56 2.89 3.65
N GLU A 105 -8.42 1.88 3.55
CA GLU A 105 -8.64 0.92 4.61
C GLU A 105 -7.51 -0.12 4.62
N ILE A 106 -6.97 -0.41 5.81
CA ILE A 106 -6.02 -1.51 6.02
C ILE A 106 -6.75 -2.67 6.68
N GLN A 107 -6.62 -3.85 6.08
CA GLN A 107 -7.03 -5.12 6.66
C GLN A 107 -5.81 -6.00 6.92
N LEU A 108 -5.85 -6.72 8.02
CA LEU A 108 -4.80 -7.62 8.48
C LEU A 108 -5.37 -9.01 8.69
N GLU A 109 -4.63 -10.01 8.25
CA GLU A 109 -4.91 -11.41 8.55
C GLU A 109 -3.61 -12.08 8.98
N PHE A 110 -3.59 -12.64 10.18
CA PHE A 110 -2.50 -13.48 10.67
C PHE A 110 -2.84 -14.94 10.46
N PHE A 111 -1.84 -15.75 10.12
CA PHE A 111 -1.97 -17.19 9.94
C PHE A 111 -1.31 -17.92 11.09
N GLU A 112 -1.65 -19.21 11.22
CA GLU A 112 -1.11 -20.07 12.28
C GLU A 112 0.41 -19.89 12.42
N PRO A 113 0.88 -19.48 13.62
CA PRO A 113 2.28 -19.20 13.83
C PRO A 113 3.07 -20.51 13.93
N GLU A 114 4.27 -20.50 13.37
CA GLU A 114 5.30 -21.51 13.65
C GLU A 114 6.18 -21.01 14.81
N TYR A 115 7.01 -21.87 15.39
CA TYR A 115 7.88 -21.48 16.50
C TYR A 115 8.75 -20.26 16.14
N GLY A 116 8.50 -19.14 16.82
CA GLY A 116 9.20 -17.87 16.57
C GLY A 116 8.87 -17.20 15.22
N ARG A 117 7.82 -17.61 14.50
CA ARG A 117 7.45 -17.04 13.21
C ARG A 117 5.94 -16.85 13.08
N VAL A 118 5.53 -15.77 12.43
CA VAL A 118 4.12 -15.56 12.09
C VAL A 118 4.01 -15.02 10.67
N LYS A 119 3.10 -15.59 9.89
CA LYS A 119 2.77 -15.06 8.57
C LYS A 119 1.61 -14.08 8.73
N ALA A 120 1.69 -12.93 8.06
CA ALA A 120 0.58 -12.01 7.93
C ALA A 120 0.32 -11.65 6.47
N ARG A 121 -0.94 -11.35 6.18
CA ARG A 121 -1.39 -10.74 4.94
C ARG A 121 -1.89 -9.33 5.28
N VAL A 122 -1.29 -8.36 4.62
CA VAL A 122 -1.70 -6.95 4.67
C VAL A 122 -2.44 -6.64 3.38
N MET A 123 -3.66 -6.12 3.50
CA MET A 123 -4.50 -5.72 2.39
C MET A 123 -4.81 -4.24 2.51
N VAL A 124 -4.67 -3.52 1.41
CA VAL A 124 -5.02 -2.10 1.31
C VAL A 124 -6.20 -1.98 0.36
N LEU A 125 -7.28 -1.39 0.87
CA LEU A 125 -8.56 -1.26 0.17
C LEU A 125 -8.95 0.20 0.02
N GLU A 126 -9.69 0.50 -1.05
CA GLU A 126 -10.34 1.78 -1.29
C GLU A 126 -11.79 1.46 -1.67
N ASP A 127 -12.76 1.99 -0.92
CA ASP A 127 -14.19 1.72 -1.13
C ASP A 127 -14.51 0.21 -1.27
N GLU A 128 -13.94 -0.61 -0.38
CA GLU A 128 -14.03 -2.09 -0.36
C GLU A 128 -13.32 -2.81 -1.54
N GLU A 129 -12.72 -2.08 -2.49
CA GLU A 129 -11.95 -2.65 -3.58
C GLU A 129 -10.49 -2.89 -3.16
N LEU A 130 -9.97 -4.10 -3.40
CA LEU A 130 -8.59 -4.46 -3.10
C LEU A 130 -7.62 -3.75 -4.07
N LEU A 131 -6.87 -2.77 -3.57
CA LEU A 131 -5.83 -2.08 -4.33
C LEU A 131 -4.50 -2.83 -4.31
N TRP A 132 -4.12 -3.38 -3.14
CA TRP A 132 -2.87 -4.10 -2.97
C TRP A 132 -2.95 -5.18 -1.89
N ARG A 133 -2.18 -6.26 -2.08
CA ARG A 133 -2.02 -7.35 -1.11
C ARG A 133 -0.54 -7.70 -0.99
N GLU A 134 -0.05 -7.73 0.24
CA GLU A 134 1.30 -8.17 0.59
C GLU A 134 1.20 -9.32 1.60
N GLU A 135 1.91 -10.41 1.37
CA GLU A 135 2.08 -11.48 2.36
C GLU A 135 3.54 -11.52 2.83
N ARG A 136 3.76 -11.52 4.14
CA ARG A 136 5.10 -11.55 4.71
C ARG A 136 5.15 -12.44 5.95
N THR A 137 6.28 -13.11 6.11
CA THR A 137 6.60 -13.86 7.33
C THR A 137 7.50 -12.99 8.21
N PHE A 138 7.06 -12.78 9.43
CA PHE A 138 7.79 -12.07 10.48
C PHE A 138 8.46 -13.08 11.39
N ILE A 139 9.70 -12.79 11.78
CA ILE A 139 10.54 -13.70 12.56
C ILE A 139 10.92 -13.00 13.86
N SER A 140 10.68 -13.67 14.98
CA SER A 140 11.17 -13.25 16.29
C SER A 140 12.70 -13.16 16.27
N LEU A 141 13.25 -12.02 16.69
CA LEU A 141 14.69 -11.90 16.97
C LEU A 141 15.05 -12.44 18.36
N TYR A 142 14.04 -12.79 19.16
CA TYR A 142 14.25 -13.49 20.40
C TYR A 142 14.75 -14.91 20.10
N GLU A 143 16.07 -15.10 20.18
CA GLU A 143 16.65 -16.41 20.37
C GLU A 143 16.25 -16.87 21.77
N GLU A 144 15.14 -17.60 21.87
CA GLU A 144 14.96 -18.47 23.03
C GLU A 144 16.20 -19.35 23.06
N GLY A 145 17.04 -19.14 24.09
CA GLY A 145 18.39 -19.67 24.12
C GLY A 145 18.40 -21.10 23.63
N ARG A 146 19.31 -21.41 22.70
CA ARG A 146 19.72 -22.79 22.44
C ARG A 146 19.84 -23.48 23.79
N ASP A 147 18.85 -24.30 24.08
CA ASP A 147 18.91 -25.45 24.96
C ASP A 147 19.97 -25.35 26.05
N ASN A 148 19.70 -24.51 27.06
CA ASN A 148 20.18 -24.80 28.40
C ASN A 148 19.25 -25.88 28.99
N GLY A 149 19.47 -27.13 28.56
CA GLY A 149 19.14 -28.34 29.31
C GLY A 149 17.90 -29.10 28.84
N ARG A 150 18.12 -30.11 28.00
CA ARG A 150 18.10 -31.52 28.44
C ARG A 150 18.91 -32.46 27.55
#